data_AF-A0A4R6RXK3-F1
#
_entry.id   AF-A0A4R6RXK3-F1
#
_cell.length_a   1.000
_cell.length_b   1.000
_cell.length_c   1.000
_cell.angle_alpha   90.00
_cell.angle_beta   90.00
_cell.angle_gamma   90.00
#
_symmetry.space_group_name_H-M   'P 1'
#
loop_
_entity.id
_entity.type
_entity.pdbx_description
1 polymer ?
#
loop_
_entity_poly.entity_id
_entity_poly.type
_entity_poly.pdbx_seq_one_letter_code
_entity_poly.pdbx_strand_id
1 'polypeptide(L)'
;MTEQVTGPRSGPLPELLRILWSARIDTTANRWHLTRRVIPELKTLADAVADARLGEAAKHAEAAIAHLDIMVEELRTAIDFIQAQNPDHRTG
;
A
#
# COMPACT_ATOMS: atom_id res chain seq x y z
N MET A 1 -10.99 41.86 25.00
CA MET A 1 -11.10 41.23 23.68
C MET A 1 -9.85 40.40 23.50
N THR A 2 -9.97 39.07 23.64
CA THR A 2 -8.84 38.16 23.47
C THR A 2 -9.33 37.05 22.55
N GLU A 3 -8.77 37.02 21.36
CA GLU A 3 -9.03 36.04 20.32
C GLU A 3 -8.67 34.64 20.86
N GLN A 4 -9.67 33.77 20.98
CA GLN A 4 -9.41 32.34 21.08
C GLN A 4 -9.17 31.82 19.66
N VAL A 5 -7.89 31.65 19.34
CA VAL A 5 -7.43 30.87 18.20
C VAL A 5 -7.96 29.45 18.36
N THR A 6 -9.03 29.13 17.65
CA THR A 6 -9.42 27.74 17.40
C THR A 6 -8.38 27.15 16.46
N GLY A 7 -7.31 26.58 17.04
CA GLY A 7 -6.36 25.75 16.30
C GLY A 7 -7.11 24.61 15.58
N PRO A 8 -6.60 24.13 14.43
CA PRO A 8 -7.28 23.11 13.65
C PRO A 8 -7.50 21.88 14.52
N ARG A 9 -8.72 21.34 14.52
CA ARG A 9 -9.11 20.12 15.24
C ARG A 9 -8.30 18.93 14.71
N SER A 10 -7.10 18.73 15.24
CA SER A 10 -6.28 17.55 15.01
C SER A 10 -6.83 16.39 15.85
N GLY A 11 -7.97 15.83 15.43
CA GLY A 11 -8.39 14.52 15.89
C GLY A 11 -7.44 13.42 15.37
N PRO A 12 -7.56 12.17 15.81
CA PRO A 12 -6.70 11.06 15.32
C PRO A 12 -6.97 10.71 13.84
N LEU A 13 -8.11 11.13 13.29
CA LEU A 13 -8.56 10.70 11.96
C LEU A 13 -7.65 11.13 10.79
N PRO A 14 -7.14 12.38 10.72
CA PRO A 14 -6.18 12.79 9.69
C PRO A 14 -4.82 12.07 9.78
N GLU A 15 -4.43 11.59 10.96
CA GLU A 15 -3.21 10.78 11.11
C GLU A 15 -3.43 9.36 10.62
N LEU A 16 -4.53 8.72 11.02
CA LEU A 16 -4.91 7.39 10.55
C LEU A 16 -5.07 7.34 9.02
N LEU A 17 -5.68 8.36 8.41
CA LEU A 17 -5.75 8.49 6.95
C LEU A 17 -4.37 8.58 6.30
N ARG A 18 -3.43 9.35 6.87
CA ARG A 18 -2.06 9.44 6.36
C ARG A 18 -1.33 8.09 6.43
N ILE A 19 -1.52 7.34 7.52
CA ILE A 19 -0.96 6.00 7.69
C ILE A 19 -1.54 5.04 6.63
N LEU A 20 -2.86 5.02 6.44
CA LEU A 20 -3.50 4.17 5.43
C LEU A 20 -3.04 4.50 4.01
N TRP A 21 -2.90 5.79 3.68
CA TRP A 21 -2.35 6.21 2.40
C TRP A 21 -0.90 5.75 2.20
N SER A 22 -0.07 5.90 3.23
CA SER A 22 1.34 5.46 3.18
C SER A 22 1.43 3.94 2.96
N ALA A 23 0.67 3.16 3.73
CA ALA A 23 0.61 1.71 3.56
C ALA A 23 0.18 1.32 2.13
N ARG A 24 -0.80 2.00 1.54
CA ARG A 24 -1.25 1.72 0.17
C ARG A 24 -0.18 2.01 -0.89
N ILE A 25 0.56 3.10 -0.72
CA ILE A 25 1.69 3.46 -1.59
C ILE A 25 2.78 2.38 -1.49
N ASP A 26 3.15 1.99 -0.28
CA ASP A 26 4.18 0.97 -0.04
C ASP A 26 3.77 -0.38 -0.64
N THR A 27 2.52 -0.81 -0.46
CA THR A 27 2.00 -2.04 -1.08
C THR A 27 2.08 -1.99 -2.61
N THR A 28 1.74 -0.84 -3.20
CA THR A 28 1.82 -0.63 -4.66
C THR A 28 3.27 -0.67 -5.15
N ALA A 29 4.20 -0.05 -4.42
CA ALA A 29 5.63 -0.06 -4.73
C ALA A 29 6.21 -1.47 -4.62
N ASN A 30 5.90 -2.21 -3.54
CA ASN A 30 6.31 -3.59 -3.34
C ASN A 30 5.83 -4.47 -4.50
N ARG A 31 4.57 -4.31 -4.91
CA ARG A 31 4.02 -5.02 -6.06
C ARG A 31 4.83 -4.75 -7.33
N TRP A 32 5.09 -3.48 -7.64
CA TRP A 32 5.89 -3.10 -8.80
C TRP A 32 7.29 -3.72 -8.76
N HIS A 33 7.97 -3.66 -7.62
CA HIS A 33 9.30 -4.25 -7.43
C HIS A 33 9.31 -5.75 -7.66
N LEU A 34 8.34 -6.48 -7.10
CA LEU A 34 8.23 -7.93 -7.30
C LEU A 34 8.01 -8.26 -8.77
N THR A 35 7.05 -7.61 -9.43
CA THR A 35 6.71 -7.87 -10.84
C THR A 35 7.84 -7.52 -11.80
N ARG A 36 8.50 -6.37 -11.61
CA ARG A 36 9.42 -5.80 -12.61
C ARG A 36 10.88 -6.14 -12.38
N ARG A 37 11.26 -6.45 -11.13
CA ARG A 37 12.67 -6.63 -10.75
C ARG A 37 12.91 -8.03 -10.21
N VAL A 38 12.27 -8.36 -9.09
CA VAL A 38 12.62 -9.57 -8.32
C VAL A 38 12.28 -10.86 -9.05
N ILE A 39 11.03 -11.04 -9.51
CA ILE A 39 10.59 -12.29 -10.13
C ILE A 39 11.35 -12.59 -11.44
N PRO A 40 11.51 -11.64 -12.38
CA PRO A 40 12.30 -11.88 -13.58
C PRO A 40 13.75 -12.27 -13.27
N GLU A 41 14.41 -11.55 -12.36
CA GLU A 41 15.79 -11.82 -11.98
C GLU A 41 15.95 -13.21 -11.33
N LEU A 42 15.03 -13.59 -10.43
CA LEU A 42 15.04 -14.92 -9.81
C LEU A 42 14.89 -16.04 -10.85
N LYS A 43 13.99 -15.88 -11.82
CA LYS A 43 13.80 -16.86 -12.90
C LYS A 43 15.03 -16.96 -13.79
N THR A 44 15.58 -15.82 -14.22
CA THR A 44 16.81 -15.79 -15.02
C THR A 44 17.98 -16.46 -14.30
N LEU A 45 18.13 -16.21 -13.00
CA LEU A 45 19.18 -16.85 -12.21
C LEU A 45 18.92 -18.36 -12.04
N ALA A 46 17.68 -18.77 -11.75
CA ALA A 46 17.30 -20.18 -11.64
C ALA A 46 17.69 -20.97 -12.90
N ASP A 47 17.42 -20.41 -14.08
CA ASP A 47 17.76 -21.01 -15.37
C ASP A 47 19.28 -21.03 -15.61
N ALA A 48 19.98 -19.93 -15.25
CA ALA A 48 21.41 -19.79 -15.49
C ALA A 48 22.28 -20.74 -14.64
N VAL A 49 21.88 -21.01 -13.38
CA VAL A 49 22.65 -21.85 -12.45
C VAL A 49 21.98 -23.19 -12.12
N ALA A 50 20.85 -23.49 -12.75
CA ALA A 50 20.05 -24.70 -12.49
C ALA A 50 19.69 -24.91 -11.00
N ASP A 51 19.48 -23.82 -10.24
CA ASP A 51 19.10 -23.88 -8.82
C ASP A 51 17.57 -23.84 -8.66
N ALA A 52 16.98 -24.99 -8.31
CA ALA A 52 15.55 -25.13 -8.10
C ALA A 52 14.99 -24.24 -6.97
N ARG A 53 15.82 -23.85 -5.98
CA ARG A 53 15.39 -23.00 -4.87
C ARG A 53 15.07 -21.58 -5.33
N LEU A 54 15.78 -21.08 -6.35
CA LEU A 54 15.51 -19.76 -6.95
C LEU A 54 14.19 -19.77 -7.72
N GLY A 55 13.90 -20.87 -8.42
CA GLY A 55 12.61 -21.08 -9.08
C GLY A 55 11.45 -21.11 -8.08
N GLU A 56 11.62 -21.79 -6.94
CA GLU A 56 10.60 -21.81 -5.88
C GLU A 56 10.44 -20.44 -5.20
N ALA A 57 11.54 -19.72 -4.97
CA ALA A 57 11.47 -18.34 -4.48
C ALA A 57 10.68 -17.43 -5.43
N ALA A 58 10.84 -17.59 -6.76
CA ALA A 58 10.06 -16.84 -7.74
C ALA A 58 8.55 -17.16 -7.62
N LYS A 59 8.16 -18.42 -7.42
CA LYS A 59 6.75 -18.80 -7.22
C LYS A 59 6.15 -18.19 -5.95
N HIS A 60 6.91 -18.20 -4.84
CA HIS A 60 6.47 -17.53 -3.61
C HIS A 60 6.30 -16.01 -3.82
N ALA A 61 7.20 -15.38 -4.56
CA ALA A 61 7.09 -13.96 -4.91
C ALA A 61 5.88 -13.68 -5.83
N GLU A 62 5.55 -14.58 -6.75
CA GLU A 62 4.34 -14.50 -7.57
C GLU A 62 3.07 -14.61 -6.72
N ALA A 63 3.02 -15.55 -5.77
CA ALA A 63 1.90 -15.69 -4.84
C ALA A 63 1.73 -14.42 -3.97
N ALA A 64 2.84 -13.79 -3.57
CA ALA A 64 2.81 -12.54 -2.80
C ALA A 64 2.14 -11.39 -3.59
N ILE A 65 2.23 -11.35 -4.93
CA ILE A 65 1.55 -10.33 -5.74
C ILE A 65 0.04 -10.37 -5.53
N ALA A 66 -0.58 -11.55 -5.48
CA ALA A 66 -2.02 -11.67 -5.26
C ALA A 66 -2.44 -11.10 -3.89
N HIS A 67 -1.62 -11.31 -2.85
CA HIS A 67 -1.86 -10.71 -1.54
C HIS A 67 -1.70 -9.19 -1.54
N LEU A 68 -0.73 -8.67 -2.28
CA LEU A 68 -0.55 -7.22 -2.45
C LEU A 68 -1.72 -6.58 -3.20
N ASP A 69 -2.24 -7.25 -4.24
CA ASP A 69 -3.42 -6.78 -4.97
C ASP A 69 -4.66 -6.67 -4.07
N ILE A 70 -4.91 -7.69 -3.26
CA ILE A 70 -5.98 -7.65 -2.25
C ILE A 70 -5.74 -6.50 -1.26
N MET A 71 -4.51 -6.36 -0.75
CA MET A 71 -4.18 -5.34 0.23
C MET A 71 -4.36 -3.91 -0.32
N VAL A 72 -4.06 -3.65 -1.60
CA VAL A 72 -4.29 -2.34 -2.23
C VAL A 72 -5.78 -2.00 -2.25
N GLU A 73 -6.64 -2.97 -2.59
CA GLU A 73 -8.09 -2.77 -2.69
C GLU A 73 -8.75 -2.61 -1.31
N GLU A 74 -8.34 -3.41 -0.32
CA GLU A 74 -8.83 -3.29 1.06
C GLU A 74 -8.41 -1.95 1.69
N LEU A 75 -7.18 -1.50 1.45
CA LEU A 75 -6.72 -0.19 1.93
C LEU A 75 -7.46 0.96 1.25
N ARG A 76 -7.74 0.86 -0.07
CA ARG A 76 -8.59 1.85 -0.76
C ARG A 76 -9.97 1.90 -0.10
N THR A 77 -10.58 0.75 0.10
CA THR A 77 -11.92 0.63 0.69
C THR A 77 -11.97 1.22 2.10
N ALA A 78 -10.96 0.97 2.93
CA ALA A 78 -10.87 1.57 4.27
C ALA A 78 -10.75 3.11 4.22
N ILE A 79 -9.95 3.64 3.29
CA ILE A 79 -9.82 5.09 3.05
C ILE A 79 -11.16 5.68 2.62
N ASP A 80 -11.84 5.05 1.66
CA ASP A 80 -13.14 5.49 1.14
C ASP A 80 -14.20 5.54 2.26
N PHE A 81 -14.25 4.52 3.13
CA PHE A 81 -15.17 4.50 4.28
C PHE A 81 -14.92 5.64 5.26
N ILE A 82 -13.66 5.95 5.56
CA ILE A 82 -13.32 7.04 6.47
C ILE A 82 -13.65 8.39 5.85
N GLN A 83 -13.34 8.58 4.55
CA GLN A 83 -13.61 9.83 3.84
C GLN A 83 -15.12 10.08 3.65
N ALA A 84 -15.90 9.02 3.38
CA ALA A 84 -17.36 9.12 3.27
C ALA A 84 -18.02 9.54 4.60
N GLN A 85 -17.41 9.20 5.73
CA GLN A 85 -17.87 9.61 7.07
C GLN A 85 -17.47 11.04 7.46
N ASN A 86 -16.71 11.75 6.61
CA ASN A 86 -16.29 13.13 6.86
C ASN A 86 -16.91 14.10 5.83
N PRO A 87 -18.23 14.42 5.95
CA PRO A 87 -18.94 15.28 5.01
C PRO A 87 -18.53 16.76 5.05
N ASP A 88 -17.79 17.21 6.07
CA ASP A 88 -17.45 18.63 6.31
C ASP A 88 -16.44 19.24 5.32
N HIS A 89 -16.03 18.51 4.28
CA HIS A 89 -15.18 19.01 3.19
C HIS A 89 -15.89 19.18 1.84
N ARG A 90 -17.22 18.96 1.74
CA ARG A 90 -17.99 19.15 0.49
C ARG A 90 -18.66 20.53 0.34
N THR A 91 -18.51 21.42 1.31
CA THR A 91 -18.90 22.83 1.19
C THR A 91 -17.70 23.71 1.52
N GLY A 92 -16.93 24.02 0.48
CA GLY A 92 -15.90 25.05 0.45
C GLY A 92 -15.85 25.60 -0.96
#